data_AF-A0A8E0MD28-F1
#
_entry.id   AF-A0A8E0MD28-F1
#
_cell.length_a   1.000
_cell.length_b   1.000
_cell.length_c   1.000
_cell.angle_alpha   90.00
_cell.angle_beta   90.00
_cell.angle_gamma   90.00
#
_symmetry.space_group_name_H-M   'P 1'
#
loop_
_entity.id
_entity.type
_entity.pdbx_description
1 polymer ?
#
loop_
_entity_poly.entity_id
_entity_poly.type
_entity_poly.pdbx_seq_one_letter_code
_entity_poly.pdbx_strand_id
1 'polypeptide(L)'
;TVSPKPMYWTPGKGRDFNLKQAAAADVAIGFADYLLAESGTITVATTPGQGRGFHFLPTHYLAIIKKSNILPRSRQAMDHYDADIKAGKLQTSNINFITGPSNSGDIEMTLVVGVHGPLDMTYLVVEDM
;
A
#
# COMPACT_ATOMS: atom_id res chain seq x y z
N THR A 1 -14.55 10.73 21.19
CA THR A 1 -14.95 9.71 20.20
C THR A 1 -14.64 10.26 18.83
N VAL A 2 -13.82 9.59 18.02
CA VAL A 2 -13.45 10.10 16.68
C VAL A 2 -14.63 9.88 15.73
N SER A 3 -15.01 10.93 14.99
CA SER A 3 -16.04 10.91 13.95
C SER A 3 -15.41 11.43 12.65
N PRO A 4 -15.50 10.70 11.53
CA PRO A 4 -16.15 9.40 11.36
C PRO A 4 -15.43 8.26 12.13
N LYS A 5 -16.17 7.18 12.40
CA LYS A 5 -15.63 6.01 13.10
C LYS A 5 -14.67 5.25 12.18
N PRO A 6 -13.45 4.92 12.63
CA PRO A 6 -12.50 4.17 11.80
C PRO A 6 -13.02 2.75 11.51
N MET A 7 -12.80 2.32 10.27
CA MET A 7 -13.02 0.95 9.81
C MET A 7 -11.68 0.23 9.76
N TYR A 8 -11.68 -1.08 9.99
CA TYR A 8 -10.45 -1.87 10.08
C TYR A 8 -10.50 -3.06 9.14
N TRP A 9 -9.41 -3.26 8.41
CA TRP A 9 -9.15 -4.53 7.74
C TRP A 9 -9.00 -5.60 8.81
N THR A 10 -9.91 -6.59 8.81
CA THR A 10 -9.99 -7.58 9.89
C THR A 10 -9.62 -8.97 9.37
N PRO A 11 -8.45 -9.50 9.74
CA PRO A 11 -8.06 -10.86 9.39
C PRO A 11 -9.15 -11.88 9.77
N GLY A 12 -9.42 -12.86 8.90
CA GLY A 12 -10.36 -13.95 9.19
C GLY A 12 -11.86 -13.63 9.05
N LYS A 13 -12.26 -12.37 8.85
CA LYS A 13 -13.69 -11.99 8.62
C LYS A 13 -14.20 -12.29 7.20
N GLY A 14 -13.35 -12.82 6.33
CA GLY A 14 -13.67 -13.16 4.95
C GLY A 14 -13.40 -12.02 3.97
N ARG A 15 -13.29 -12.39 2.68
CA ARG A 15 -12.95 -11.47 1.59
C ARG A 15 -14.00 -10.38 1.43
N ASP A 16 -15.27 -10.75 1.32
CA ASP A 16 -16.35 -9.80 1.00
C ASP A 16 -16.55 -8.74 2.07
N PHE A 17 -16.38 -9.11 3.34
CA PHE A 17 -16.44 -8.15 4.44
C PHE A 17 -15.35 -7.09 4.31
N ASN A 18 -14.10 -7.49 4.14
CA ASN A 18 -12.97 -6.56 4.06
C ASN A 18 -13.02 -5.70 2.80
N LEU A 19 -13.48 -6.25 1.66
CA LEU A 19 -13.67 -5.45 0.44
C LEU A 19 -14.79 -4.41 0.61
N LYS A 20 -15.90 -4.75 1.28
CA LYS A 20 -16.96 -3.77 1.59
C LYS A 20 -16.46 -2.64 2.50
N GLN A 21 -15.66 -2.97 3.52
CA GLN A 21 -15.07 -1.96 4.40
C GLN A 21 -14.11 -1.04 3.63
N ALA A 22 -13.21 -1.62 2.82
CA ALA A 22 -12.26 -0.84 2.03
C ALA A 22 -12.96 0.03 0.98
N ALA A 23 -14.01 -0.45 0.31
CA ALA A 23 -14.77 0.33 -0.67
C ALA A 23 -15.62 1.45 -0.03
N ALA A 24 -16.00 1.30 1.24
CA ALA A 24 -16.74 2.33 1.96
C ALA A 24 -15.84 3.40 2.60
N ALA A 25 -14.51 3.19 2.60
CA ALA A 25 -13.56 4.10 3.23
C ALA A 25 -13.13 5.20 2.26
N ASP A 26 -13.19 6.45 2.71
CA ASP A 26 -12.65 7.58 1.94
C ASP A 26 -11.11 7.54 1.90
N VAL A 27 -10.48 7.14 3.02
CA VAL A 27 -9.03 7.14 3.20
C VAL A 27 -8.56 5.77 3.71
N ALA A 28 -7.54 5.20 3.08
CA ALA A 28 -6.76 4.10 3.64
C ALA A 28 -5.52 4.64 4.37
N ILE A 29 -5.23 4.09 5.55
CA ILE A 29 -3.98 4.35 6.29
C ILE A 29 -3.23 3.02 6.40
N GLY A 30 -2.26 2.81 5.52
CA GLY A 30 -1.47 1.59 5.44
C GLY A 30 -0.03 1.78 5.87
N PHE A 31 0.63 0.68 6.18
CA PHE A 31 2.07 0.60 6.39
C PHE A 31 2.72 0.08 5.11
N ALA A 32 3.73 0.81 4.62
CA ALA A 32 4.61 0.30 3.58
C ALA A 32 5.75 -0.49 4.20
N ASP A 33 6.22 -1.52 3.49
CA ASP A 33 7.41 -2.24 3.91
C ASP A 33 8.64 -1.40 3.60
N TYR A 34 8.75 -0.87 2.37
CA TYR A 34 9.86 -0.02 1.92
C TYR A 34 9.37 1.15 1.07
N LEU A 35 10.14 2.25 1.06
CA LEU A 35 10.01 3.36 0.12
C LEU A 35 11.25 3.43 -0.78
N LEU A 36 11.06 3.37 -2.09
CA LEU A 36 12.11 3.41 -3.08
C LEU A 36 12.40 4.86 -3.49
N ALA A 37 13.59 5.36 -3.14
CA ALA A 37 13.98 6.75 -3.41
C ALA A 37 14.08 7.07 -4.90
N GLU A 38 14.42 6.10 -5.75
CA GLU A 38 14.58 6.31 -7.21
C GLU A 38 13.28 6.72 -7.93
N SER A 39 12.13 6.33 -7.40
CA SER A 39 10.84 6.44 -8.10
C SER A 39 9.70 6.94 -7.22
N GLY A 40 9.90 7.11 -5.91
CA GLY A 40 8.82 7.38 -4.96
C GLY A 40 7.85 6.19 -4.81
N THR A 41 8.27 4.98 -5.20
CA THR A 41 7.43 3.79 -5.13
C THR A 41 7.47 3.20 -3.72
N ILE A 42 6.31 2.86 -3.14
CA ILE A 42 6.30 1.98 -1.97
C ILE A 42 6.16 0.52 -2.40
N THR A 43 6.71 -0.37 -1.58
CA THR A 43 6.44 -1.79 -1.69
C THR A 43 5.61 -2.25 -0.51
N VAL A 44 4.61 -3.11 -0.78
CA VAL A 44 3.75 -3.69 0.24
C VAL A 44 3.46 -5.16 -0.07
N ALA A 45 3.94 -6.05 0.78
CA ALA A 45 3.59 -7.45 0.78
C ALA A 45 2.17 -7.62 1.31
N THR A 46 1.37 -8.47 0.65
CA THR A 46 0.05 -8.82 1.17
C THR A 46 0.20 -9.62 2.46
N THR A 47 -0.41 -9.14 3.53
CA THR A 47 -0.51 -9.83 4.82
C THR A 47 -1.97 -10.02 5.20
N PRO A 48 -2.30 -10.88 6.17
CA PRO A 48 -3.68 -10.99 6.67
C PRO A 48 -4.27 -9.64 7.13
N GLY A 49 -3.43 -8.72 7.63
CA GLY A 49 -3.81 -7.40 8.12
C GLY A 49 -3.88 -6.30 7.05
N GLN A 50 -3.21 -6.47 5.91
CA GLN A 50 -3.26 -5.53 4.78
C GLN A 50 -3.39 -6.33 3.47
N GLY A 51 -4.62 -6.61 3.08
CA GLY A 51 -4.89 -7.34 1.85
C GLY A 51 -4.91 -6.43 0.62
N ARG A 52 -4.73 -7.00 -0.58
CA ARG A 52 -4.67 -6.27 -1.85
C ARG A 52 -5.70 -5.15 -2.02
N GLY A 53 -6.98 -5.42 -1.77
CA GLY A 53 -8.06 -4.45 -1.98
C GLY A 53 -7.97 -3.21 -1.08
N PHE A 54 -7.29 -3.32 0.07
CA PHE A 54 -7.05 -2.22 0.98
C PHE A 54 -6.29 -1.06 0.31
N HIS A 55 -5.34 -1.38 -0.58
CA HIS A 55 -4.46 -0.37 -1.19
C HIS A 55 -5.10 0.39 -2.36
N PHE A 56 -6.21 -0.11 -2.90
CA PHE A 56 -6.73 0.37 -4.19
C PHE A 56 -8.21 0.78 -4.16
N LEU A 57 -9.01 0.33 -3.19
CA LEU A 57 -10.43 0.67 -3.13
C LEU A 57 -10.73 2.06 -2.54
N PRO A 58 -10.02 2.51 -1.48
CA PRO A 58 -10.24 3.85 -0.93
C PRO A 58 -9.81 4.96 -1.89
N THR A 59 -10.49 6.10 -1.81
CA THR A 59 -10.24 7.26 -2.68
C THR A 59 -8.88 7.91 -2.40
N HIS A 60 -8.44 7.93 -1.14
CA HIS A 60 -7.18 8.53 -0.70
C HIS A 60 -6.31 7.47 -0.02
N TYR A 61 -4.99 7.56 -0.17
CA TYR A 61 -4.07 6.62 0.44
C TYR A 61 -2.95 7.31 1.22
N LEU A 62 -2.86 7.01 2.50
CA LEU A 62 -1.75 7.41 3.37
C LEU A 62 -0.87 6.20 3.65
N ALA A 63 0.38 6.27 3.19
CA ALA A 63 1.41 5.29 3.47
C ALA A 63 2.26 5.75 4.66
N ILE A 64 2.32 4.97 5.72
CA ILE A 64 3.26 5.17 6.83
C ILE A 64 4.51 4.36 6.55
N ILE A 65 5.68 5.01 6.61
CA ILE A 65 6.97 4.39 6.31
C ILE A 65 7.98 4.76 7.38
N LYS A 66 8.72 3.78 7.89
CA LYS A 66 9.88 4.04 8.75
C LYS A 66 11.02 4.63 7.93
N LYS A 67 11.74 5.59 8.49
CA LYS A 67 12.89 6.22 7.82
C LYS A 67 13.99 5.21 7.47
N SER A 68 14.25 4.23 8.34
CA SER A 68 15.20 3.12 8.05
C SER A 68 14.80 2.25 6.87
N ASN A 69 13.52 2.25 6.47
CA ASN A 69 13.00 1.46 5.36
C ASN A 69 12.98 2.22 4.03
N ILE A 70 13.62 3.39 3.97
CA ILE A 70 13.85 4.08 2.70
C ILE A 70 15.07 3.43 2.03
N LEU A 71 14.84 2.82 0.87
CA LEU A 71 15.85 2.12 0.09
C LEU A 71 16.16 2.89 -1.19
N PRO A 72 17.40 2.82 -1.70
CA PRO A 72 17.77 3.58 -2.89
C PRO A 72 17.02 3.08 -4.13
N ARG A 73 16.86 1.76 -4.31
CA ARG A 73 16.25 1.15 -5.50
C ARG A 73 15.46 -0.11 -5.19
N SER A 74 14.65 -0.54 -6.16
CA SER A 74 13.84 -1.77 -6.11
C SER A 74 14.65 -3.04 -5.83
N ARG A 75 15.91 -3.11 -6.28
CA ARG A 75 16.76 -4.29 -6.09
C ARG A 75 16.97 -4.61 -4.61
N GLN A 76 17.24 -3.61 -3.78
CA GLN A 76 17.46 -3.77 -2.35
C GLN A 76 16.19 -4.28 -1.67
N ALA A 77 15.02 -3.73 -2.01
CA ALA A 77 13.75 -4.22 -1.48
C ALA A 77 13.56 -5.71 -1.79
N MET A 78 13.93 -6.15 -3.01
CA MET A 78 13.80 -7.56 -3.39
C MET A 78 14.78 -8.46 -2.64
N ASP A 79 15.99 -7.97 -2.33
CA ASP A 79 16.93 -8.71 -1.47
C ASP A 79 16.36 -8.92 -0.06
N HIS A 80 15.72 -7.89 0.51
CA HIS A 80 15.08 -8.01 1.81
C HIS A 80 13.92 -9.00 1.79
N TYR A 81 13.02 -8.91 0.80
CA TYR A 81 11.91 -9.86 0.69
C TYR A 81 12.37 -11.30 0.45
N ASP A 82 13.36 -11.51 -0.43
CA ASP A 82 13.91 -12.84 -0.69
C ASP A 82 14.52 -13.44 0.59
N ALA A 83 15.27 -12.66 1.36
CA ALA A 83 15.81 -13.08 2.64
C ALA A 83 14.71 -13.43 3.66
N ASP A 84 13.67 -12.61 3.77
CA ASP A 84 12.56 -12.84 4.70
C ASP A 84 11.70 -14.05 4.31
N ILE A 85 11.47 -14.27 3.01
CA ILE A 85 10.76 -15.44 2.50
C ILE A 85 11.57 -16.71 2.78
N LYS A 86 12.88 -16.72 2.46
CA LYS A 86 13.77 -17.87 2.72
C LYS A 86 13.89 -18.19 4.20
N ALA A 87 13.86 -17.17 5.06
CA ALA A 87 13.87 -17.33 6.51
C ALA A 87 12.49 -17.72 7.10
N GLY A 88 11.44 -17.81 6.28
CA GLY A 88 10.08 -18.10 6.72
C GLY A 88 9.42 -16.97 7.52
N LYS A 89 10.02 -15.77 7.55
CA LYS A 89 9.50 -14.58 8.23
C LYS A 89 8.38 -13.91 7.46
N LEU A 90 8.40 -14.02 6.14
CA LEU A 90 7.36 -13.50 5.26
C LEU A 90 6.70 -14.63 4.47
N GLN A 91 5.39 -14.78 4.68
CA GLN A 91 4.53 -15.60 3.82
C GLN A 91 3.53 -14.67 3.15
N THR A 92 3.64 -14.53 1.83
CA THR A 92 2.79 -13.62 1.06
C THR A 92 2.40 -14.21 -0.28
N SER A 93 1.24 -13.81 -0.79
CA SER A 93 0.77 -14.19 -2.12
C SER A 93 1.19 -13.19 -3.21
N ASN A 94 1.52 -11.95 -2.83
CA ASN A 94 2.06 -10.96 -3.76
C ASN A 94 2.81 -9.84 -3.02
N ILE A 95 3.62 -9.11 -3.77
CA ILE A 95 4.25 -7.86 -3.36
C ILE A 95 3.77 -6.80 -4.35
N ASN A 96 3.14 -5.75 -3.85
CA ASN A 96 2.62 -4.65 -4.68
C ASN A 96 3.66 -3.53 -4.69
N PHE A 97 3.93 -3.00 -5.87
CA PHE A 97 4.74 -1.80 -6.07
C PHE A 97 3.78 -0.68 -6.46
N ILE A 98 3.65 0.33 -5.61
CA ILE A 98 2.66 1.41 -5.76
C ILE A 98 3.43 2.71 -5.95
N THR A 99 3.31 3.29 -7.15
CA THR A 99 4.03 4.51 -7.56
C THR A 99 3.04 5.67 -7.68
N GLY A 100 2.78 6.33 -6.55
CA GLY A 100 1.88 7.48 -6.50
C GLY A 100 0.41 7.14 -6.78
N PRO A 101 -0.42 8.15 -7.12
CA PRO A 101 -1.85 7.97 -7.38
C PRO A 101 -2.10 7.10 -8.62
N SER A 102 -3.28 6.49 -8.67
CA SER A 102 -3.69 5.72 -9.83
C SER A 102 -3.82 6.63 -11.04
N ASN A 103 -3.15 6.28 -12.12
CA ASN A 103 -3.12 7.09 -13.31
C ASN A 103 -3.15 6.19 -14.54
N SER A 104 -4.03 6.49 -15.49
CA SER A 104 -4.13 5.78 -16.77
C SER A 104 -4.12 6.82 -17.88
N GLY A 105 -3.14 6.71 -18.78
CA GLY A 105 -3.10 7.50 -20.01
C GLY A 105 -3.71 6.70 -21.16
N ASP A 106 -4.55 7.34 -21.97
CA ASP A 106 -4.90 6.78 -23.28
C ASP A 106 -3.71 6.94 -24.26
N ILE A 107 -3.73 6.24 -25.39
CA ILE A 107 -2.70 6.32 -26.45
C ILE A 107 -2.49 7.75 -26.96
N GLU A 108 -3.50 8.61 -26.78
CA GLU A 108 -3.51 10.04 -27.10
C GLU A 108 -2.89 10.93 -25.99
N MET A 109 -2.25 10.33 -24.98
CA MET A 109 -1.61 11.00 -23.83
C MET A 109 -2.56 11.83 -22.96
N THR A 110 -3.87 11.58 -23.02
CA THR A 110 -4.82 12.16 -22.08
C THR A 110 -4.75 11.40 -20.76
N LEU A 111 -4.39 12.10 -19.70
CA LEU A 111 -4.16 11.55 -18.37
C LEU A 111 -5.47 11.52 -17.58
N VAL A 112 -5.91 10.32 -17.15
CA VAL A 112 -7.05 10.16 -16.25
C VAL A 112 -6.56 9.57 -14.93
N VAL A 113 -6.77 10.33 -13.85
CA VAL A 113 -6.36 9.96 -12.49
C VAL A 113 -7.54 9.29 -11.77
N GLY A 114 -7.28 8.22 -11.01
CA GLY A 114 -8.25 7.58 -10.11
C GLY A 114 -9.16 6.52 -10.73
N VAL A 115 -8.85 6.02 -11.93
CA VAL A 115 -9.71 5.01 -12.60
C VAL A 115 -9.67 3.65 -11.90
N HIS A 116 -8.51 3.26 -11.37
CA HIS A 116 -8.26 1.91 -10.84
C HIS A 116 -7.63 1.91 -9.42
N GLY A 117 -7.62 3.06 -8.75
CA GLY A 117 -7.00 3.22 -7.44
C GLY A 117 -7.15 4.64 -6.89
N PRO A 118 -6.41 5.00 -5.83
CA PRO A 118 -6.55 6.28 -5.14
C PRO A 118 -6.30 7.48 -6.07
N LEU A 119 -7.06 8.57 -5.86
CA LEU A 119 -6.91 9.85 -6.55
C LEU A 119 -5.63 10.58 -6.13
N ASP A 120 -5.25 10.44 -4.87
CA ASP A 120 -4.00 10.97 -4.32
C ASP A 120 -3.35 9.97 -3.35
N MET A 121 -2.07 10.23 -3.09
CA MET A 121 -1.26 9.42 -2.20
C MET A 121 -0.33 10.31 -1.38
N THR A 122 -0.33 10.11 -0.07
CA THR A 122 0.52 10.82 0.89
C THR A 122 1.49 9.86 1.58
N TYR A 123 2.76 10.22 1.67
CA TYR A 123 3.76 9.48 2.42
C TYR A 123 4.01 10.16 3.77
N LEU A 124 3.82 9.43 4.86
CA LEU A 124 4.20 9.84 6.20
C LEU A 124 5.45 9.08 6.63
N VAL A 125 6.60 9.74 6.54
CA VAL A 125 7.87 9.17 7.03
C VAL A 125 7.97 9.41 8.53
N VAL A 126 8.21 8.34 9.28
CA VAL A 126 8.39 8.38 10.74
C VAL A 126 9.81 7.96 11.10
N GLU A 127 10.39 8.61 12.11
CA GLU A 127 11.67 8.17 12.68
C GLU A 127 11.51 6.78 13.33
N ASP A 128 12.60 6.02 13.32
CA ASP A 128 12.68 4.76 14.03
C ASP A 128 12.67 5.00 15.55
N MET A 129 11.98 4.12 16.29
CA MET A 129 11.94 4.13 17.76
C MET A 129 13.05 3.28 18.37
#